data_AF-A0A0G0VJ58-F1
#
_entry.id   AF-A0A0G0VJ58-F1
#
_cell.length_a   1.000
_cell.length_b   1.000
_cell.length_c   1.000
_cell.angle_alpha   90.00
_cell.angle_beta   90.00
_cell.angle_gamma   90.00
#
_symmetry.space_group_name_H-M   'P 1'
#
loop_
_entity.id
_entity.type
_entity.pdbx_description
1 polymer ?
#
loop_
_entity_poly.entity_id
_entity_poly.type
_entity_poly.pdbx_seq_one_letter_code
_entity_poly.pdbx_strand_id
1 'polypeptide(L)'
;MKYLIFTVKTLIILVLISAGYYFIYFLPHQAKNREVSIHYSNLVQNRTAYVGLAKLNSKDPSFDSQKSNLIDIIKVTNAKGLEKPLNNEEKRIFEKQNEILVKVFATKSYEEGVAILKSNESLQLLIDEADLIDLLAVTE
;
A
#
# COMPACT_ATOMS: atom_id res chain seq x y z
N MET A 1 58.70 -7.08 -0.94
CA MET A 1 57.94 -7.64 0.19
C MET A 1 57.19 -6.57 1.01
N LYS A 2 57.84 -5.49 1.48
CA LYS A 2 57.17 -4.40 2.24
C LYS A 2 56.01 -3.72 1.49
N TYR A 3 56.20 -3.39 0.21
CA TYR A 3 55.16 -2.79 -0.62
C TYR A 3 53.95 -3.73 -0.84
N LEU A 4 54.20 -5.03 -1.02
CA LEU A 4 53.14 -6.03 -1.17
C LEU A 4 52.27 -6.12 0.11
N ILE A 5 52.90 -6.14 1.29
CA ILE A 5 52.19 -6.15 2.58
C ILE A 5 51.36 -4.88 2.75
N PHE A 6 51.89 -3.73 2.35
CA PHE A 6 51.18 -2.45 2.39
C PHE A 6 49.94 -2.47 1.48
N THR A 7 50.09 -2.89 0.21
CA THR A 7 48.98 -2.98 -0.74
C THR A 7 47.87 -3.92 -0.24
N VAL A 8 48.22 -5.10 0.29
CA VAL A 8 47.24 -6.05 0.83
C VAL A 8 46.48 -5.46 2.01
N LYS A 9 47.16 -4.77 2.95
CA LYS A 9 46.50 -4.12 4.08
C LYS A 9 45.53 -3.03 3.64
N THR A 10 45.93 -2.18 2.69
CA THR A 10 45.06 -1.15 2.14
C THR A 10 43.84 -1.76 1.47
N LEU A 11 44.01 -2.86 0.74
CA LEU A 11 42.91 -3.55 0.06
C LEU A 11 41.93 -4.20 1.05
N ILE A 12 42.43 -4.79 2.14
CA ILE A 12 41.59 -5.32 3.23
C ILE A 12 40.79 -4.19 3.89
N ILE A 13 41.43 -3.06 4.21
CA ILE A 13 40.74 -1.91 4.80
C ILE A 13 39.63 -1.40 3.86
N LEU A 14 39.91 -1.34 2.56
CA LEU A 14 38.94 -0.89 1.56
C LEU A 14 37.74 -1.83 1.46
N VAL A 15 37.96 -3.15 1.46
CA VAL A 15 36.89 -4.15 1.51
C VAL A 15 36.07 -4.02 2.79
N LEU A 16 36.70 -3.81 3.94
CA LEU A 16 35.99 -3.62 5.21
C LEU A 16 35.13 -2.36 5.21
N ILE A 17 35.63 -1.24 4.64
CA ILE A 17 34.85 -0.01 4.50
C ILE A 17 33.67 -0.23 3.55
N SER A 18 33.88 -0.87 2.40
CA SER A 18 32.81 -1.17 1.44
C SER A 18 31.75 -2.11 2.02
N ALA A 19 32.17 -3.16 2.75
CA ALA A 19 31.27 -4.05 3.45
C ALA A 19 30.47 -3.30 4.54
N GLY A 20 31.14 -2.46 5.33
CA GLY A 20 30.50 -1.61 6.33
C GLY A 20 29.44 -0.69 5.70
N TYR A 21 29.78 -0.01 4.60
CA TYR A 21 28.84 0.83 3.86
C TYR A 21 27.63 0.04 3.35
N TYR A 22 27.87 -1.15 2.78
CA TYR A 22 26.82 -2.00 2.27
C TYR A 22 25.82 -2.42 3.37
N PHE A 23 26.31 -2.91 4.51
CA PHE A 23 25.46 -3.41 5.58
C PHE A 23 24.80 -2.30 6.40
N ILE A 24 25.48 -1.18 6.62
CA ILE A 24 24.96 -0.09 7.47
C ILE A 24 24.01 0.82 6.69
N TYR A 25 24.30 1.09 5.41
CA TYR A 25 23.57 2.09 4.64
C TYR A 25 22.73 1.48 3.53
N PHE A 26 23.35 0.72 2.63
CA PHE A 26 22.68 0.29 1.39
C PHE A 26 21.55 -0.72 1.64
N LEU A 27 21.83 -1.77 2.42
CA LEU A 27 20.85 -2.83 2.69
C LEU A 27 19.60 -2.32 3.44
N PRO A 28 19.72 -1.50 4.52
CA PRO A 28 18.55 -0.94 5.18
C PRO A 28 17.73 0.01 4.30
N HIS A 29 18.38 0.83 3.46
CA HIS A 29 17.68 1.73 2.54
C HIS A 29 16.87 0.95 1.50
N GLN A 30 17.42 -0.12 0.93
CA GLN A 30 16.68 -0.97 -0.01
C GLN A 30 15.47 -1.64 0.65
N ALA A 31 15.62 -2.11 1.90
CA ALA A 31 14.52 -2.71 2.64
C ALA A 31 13.39 -1.69 2.89
N LYS A 32 13.74 -0.46 3.30
CA LYS A 32 12.78 0.63 3.51
C LYS A 32 12.06 1.01 2.21
N ASN A 33 12.78 1.17 1.10
CA ASN A 33 12.15 1.53 -0.18
C ASN A 33 11.20 0.44 -0.67
N ARG A 34 11.59 -0.84 -0.49
CA ARG A 34 10.71 -1.97 -0.81
C ARG A 34 9.46 -1.98 0.05
N GLU A 35 9.59 -1.68 1.34
CA GLU A 35 8.45 -1.58 2.26
C GLU A 35 7.51 -0.45 1.83
N VAL A 36 8.02 0.76 1.59
CA VAL A 36 7.25 1.91 1.10
C VAL A 36 6.51 1.57 -0.21
N SER A 37 7.19 0.91 -1.16
CA SER A 37 6.58 0.51 -2.43
C SER A 37 5.46 -0.51 -2.27
N ILE A 38 5.56 -1.44 -1.32
CA ILE A 38 4.47 -2.38 -1.00
C ILE A 38 3.26 -1.64 -0.44
N HIS A 39 3.47 -0.70 0.48
CA HIS A 39 2.41 0.13 1.06
C HIS A 39 1.71 0.98 -0.01
N TYR A 40 2.49 1.66 -0.84
CA TYR A 40 1.98 2.39 -2.00
C TYR A 40 1.12 1.50 -2.91
N SER A 41 1.63 0.33 -3.28
CA SER A 41 0.91 -0.60 -4.16
C SER A 41 -0.41 -1.08 -3.53
N ASN A 42 -0.42 -1.37 -2.23
CA ASN A 42 -1.63 -1.80 -1.53
C ASN A 42 -2.68 -0.68 -1.51
N LEU A 43 -2.30 0.56 -1.19
CA LEU A 43 -3.19 1.72 -1.19
C LEU A 43 -3.78 1.98 -2.58
N VAL A 44 -2.95 1.95 -3.63
CA VAL A 44 -3.42 2.16 -5.01
C VAL A 44 -4.38 1.07 -5.46
N GLN A 45 -4.05 -0.20 -5.22
CA GLN A 45 -4.90 -1.33 -5.58
C GLN A 45 -6.23 -1.28 -4.83
N ASN A 46 -6.17 -1.00 -3.53
CA ASN A 46 -7.33 -0.86 -2.68
C ASN A 46 -8.26 0.26 -3.16
N ARG A 47 -7.72 1.47 -3.32
CA ARG A 47 -8.46 2.65 -3.82
C ARG A 47 -9.11 2.38 -5.18
N THR A 48 -8.35 1.76 -6.09
CA THR A 48 -8.82 1.39 -7.42
C THR A 48 -9.98 0.40 -7.33
N ALA A 49 -9.86 -0.63 -6.48
CA ALA A 49 -10.91 -1.61 -6.29
C ALA A 49 -12.16 -1.00 -5.64
N TYR A 50 -11.98 -0.10 -4.66
CA TYR A 50 -13.05 0.62 -3.99
C TYR A 50 -13.84 1.51 -4.96
N VAL A 51 -13.14 2.31 -5.77
CA VAL A 51 -13.75 3.12 -6.83
C VAL A 51 -14.40 2.25 -7.91
N GLY A 52 -13.76 1.13 -8.27
CA GLY A 52 -14.31 0.16 -9.20
C GLY A 52 -15.64 -0.40 -8.71
N LEU A 53 -15.70 -0.77 -7.41
CA LEU A 53 -16.91 -1.29 -6.78
C LEU A 53 -18.04 -0.27 -6.81
N ALA A 54 -17.75 1.03 -6.64
CA ALA A 54 -18.75 2.10 -6.73
C ALA A 54 -19.25 2.39 -8.17
N LYS A 55 -18.54 1.90 -9.19
CA LYS A 55 -18.81 2.15 -10.61
C LYS A 55 -19.39 0.93 -11.34
N LEU A 56 -19.43 -0.25 -10.72
CA LEU A 56 -19.95 -1.44 -11.38
C LEU A 56 -21.41 -1.26 -11.79
N ASN A 57 -21.74 -1.81 -12.96
CA ASN A 57 -23.09 -1.85 -13.51
C ASN A 57 -23.76 -3.18 -13.13
N SER A 58 -24.83 -3.13 -12.32
CA SER A 58 -25.58 -4.32 -11.87
C SER A 58 -26.28 -5.09 -13.00
N LYS A 59 -26.37 -4.51 -14.19
CA LYS A 59 -26.97 -5.14 -15.38
C LYS A 59 -25.95 -5.87 -16.27
N ASP A 60 -24.66 -5.77 -15.98
CA ASP A 60 -23.62 -6.45 -16.77
C ASP A 60 -23.66 -7.97 -16.50
N PRO A 61 -23.59 -8.84 -17.52
CA PRO A 61 -23.53 -10.29 -17.33
C PRO A 61 -22.37 -10.76 -16.45
N SER A 62 -21.29 -9.98 -16.37
CA SER A 62 -20.11 -10.26 -15.55
C SER A 62 -20.14 -9.61 -14.16
N PHE A 63 -21.23 -8.93 -13.80
CA PHE A 63 -21.35 -8.14 -12.56
C PHE A 63 -20.92 -8.89 -11.31
N ASP A 64 -21.46 -10.09 -11.07
CA ASP A 64 -21.16 -10.82 -9.83
C ASP A 64 -19.70 -11.24 -9.73
N SER A 65 -19.10 -11.66 -10.86
CA SER A 65 -17.67 -11.97 -10.94
C SER A 65 -16.81 -10.74 -10.65
N GLN A 66 -17.14 -9.61 -11.28
CA GLN A 66 -16.38 -8.37 -11.09
C GLN A 66 -16.52 -7.86 -9.65
N LYS A 67 -17.74 -7.88 -9.09
CA LYS A 67 -18.04 -7.48 -7.72
C LYS A 67 -17.26 -8.33 -6.73
N SER A 68 -17.30 -9.66 -6.86
CA SER A 68 -16.55 -10.56 -5.97
C SER A 68 -15.06 -10.26 -6.01
N ASN A 69 -14.48 -10.15 -7.21
CA ASN A 69 -13.06 -9.87 -7.38
C ASN A 69 -12.64 -8.54 -6.72
N LEU A 70 -13.42 -7.47 -6.91
CA LEU A 70 -13.12 -6.17 -6.31
C LEU A 70 -13.22 -6.22 -4.78
N ILE A 71 -14.23 -6.89 -4.23
CA ILE A 71 -14.36 -7.09 -2.78
C ILE A 71 -13.17 -7.87 -2.23
N ASP A 72 -12.71 -8.92 -2.93
CA ASP A 72 -11.57 -9.71 -2.50
C ASP A 72 -10.27 -8.89 -2.52
N ILE A 73 -10.05 -8.07 -3.55
CA ILE A 73 -8.92 -7.14 -3.59
C ILE A 73 -8.97 -6.17 -2.41
N ILE A 74 -10.12 -5.55 -2.14
CA ILE A 74 -10.31 -4.63 -1.01
C ILE A 74 -9.99 -5.34 0.31
N LYS A 75 -10.56 -6.53 0.56
CA LYS A 75 -10.33 -7.28 1.79
C LYS A 75 -8.86 -7.63 2.00
N VAL A 76 -8.20 -8.14 0.95
CA VAL A 76 -6.79 -8.55 1.03
C VAL A 76 -5.88 -7.35 1.26
N THR A 77 -6.06 -6.27 0.51
CA THR A 77 -5.24 -5.06 0.63
C THR A 77 -5.47 -4.36 1.96
N ASN A 78 -6.72 -4.29 2.43
CA ASN A 78 -7.06 -3.68 3.72
C ASN A 78 -6.48 -4.49 4.89
N ALA A 79 -6.59 -5.82 4.85
CA ALA A 79 -5.97 -6.69 5.86
C ALA A 79 -4.44 -6.50 5.92
N LYS A 80 -3.77 -6.47 4.77
CA LYS A 80 -2.32 -6.21 4.68
C LYS A 80 -1.95 -4.83 5.23
N GLY A 81 -2.74 -3.81 4.93
CA GLY A 81 -2.56 -2.45 5.43
C GLY A 81 -2.69 -2.33 6.94
N LEU A 82 -3.57 -3.13 7.55
CA LEU A 82 -3.79 -3.14 9.01
C LEU A 82 -2.81 -4.04 9.77
N GLU A 83 -2.27 -5.08 9.14
CA GLU A 83 -1.34 -6.02 9.78
C GLU A 83 -0.04 -5.33 10.19
N LYS A 84 0.50 -4.49 9.31
CA LYS A 84 1.75 -3.77 9.56
C LYS A 84 1.73 -2.38 8.91
N PRO A 85 0.93 -1.42 9.43
CA PRO A 85 0.82 -0.10 8.84
C PRO A 85 2.14 0.65 8.88
N LEU A 86 2.42 1.41 7.82
CA LEU A 86 3.59 2.27 7.68
C LEU A 86 3.57 3.39 8.73
N ASN A 87 2.38 3.94 8.99
CA ASN A 87 2.16 4.99 9.98
C ASN A 87 0.70 4.99 10.49
N ASN A 88 0.41 5.85 11.47
CA ASN A 88 -0.94 5.96 12.05
C ASN A 88 -2.00 6.48 11.07
N GLU A 89 -1.59 7.24 10.06
CA GLU A 89 -2.50 7.79 9.06
C GLU A 89 -3.01 6.71 8.10
N GLU A 90 -2.10 5.88 7.58
CA GLU A 90 -2.43 4.71 6.78
C GLU A 90 -3.36 3.75 7.54
N LYS A 91 -3.02 3.48 8.81
CA LYS A 91 -3.87 2.68 9.69
C LYS A 91 -5.29 3.26 9.81
N ARG A 92 -5.40 4.56 10.10
CA ARG A 92 -6.69 5.27 10.23
C ARG A 92 -7.52 5.17 8.95
N ILE A 93 -6.88 5.30 7.78
CA ILE A 93 -7.53 5.17 6.48
C ILE A 93 -8.15 3.78 6.32
N PHE A 94 -7.37 2.73 6.56
CA PHE A 94 -7.82 1.35 6.43
C PHE A 94 -8.92 0.97 7.45
N GLU A 95 -8.81 1.47 8.68
CA GLU A 95 -9.87 1.32 9.71
C GLU A 95 -11.17 1.99 9.27
N LYS A 96 -11.10 3.26 8.84
CA LYS A 96 -12.27 4.01 8.36
C LYS A 96 -12.89 3.35 7.13
N GLN A 97 -12.07 2.83 6.23
CA GLN A 97 -12.57 2.07 5.09
C GLN A 97 -13.35 0.83 5.52
N ASN A 98 -12.84 0.07 6.49
CA ASN A 98 -13.56 -1.08 7.04
C ASN A 98 -14.91 -0.68 7.64
N GLU A 99 -14.96 0.43 8.38
CA GLU A 99 -16.23 0.95 8.93
C GLU A 99 -17.25 1.25 7.83
N ILE A 100 -16.82 1.88 6.73
CA ILE A 100 -17.72 2.17 5.60
C ILE A 100 -18.15 0.87 4.91
N LEU A 101 -17.23 -0.06 4.67
CA LEU A 101 -17.54 -1.34 4.02
C LEU A 101 -18.51 -2.19 4.85
N VAL A 102 -18.42 -2.15 6.18
CA VAL A 102 -19.41 -2.81 7.05
C VAL A 102 -20.81 -2.22 6.82
N LYS A 103 -20.93 -0.89 6.70
CA LYS A 103 -22.22 -0.25 6.37
C LYS A 103 -22.71 -0.67 4.98
N VAL A 104 -21.81 -0.71 3.98
CA VAL A 104 -22.11 -1.11 2.60
C VAL A 104 -22.63 -2.54 2.54
N PHE A 105 -21.96 -3.50 3.18
CA PHE A 105 -22.35 -4.91 3.15
C PHE A 105 -23.57 -5.24 4.00
N ALA A 106 -23.98 -4.34 4.91
CA ALA A 106 -25.22 -4.46 5.67
C ALA A 106 -26.47 -4.01 4.89
N THR A 107 -26.31 -3.41 3.70
CA THR A 107 -27.45 -2.95 2.87
C THR A 107 -28.21 -4.10 2.22
N LYS A 108 -29.45 -3.83 1.80
CA LYS A 108 -30.34 -4.86 1.21
C LYS A 108 -30.17 -4.99 -0.31
N SER A 109 -29.53 -4.00 -0.94
CA SER A 109 -29.30 -3.96 -2.38
C SER A 109 -27.93 -3.37 -2.70
N TYR A 110 -27.39 -3.72 -3.87
CA TYR A 110 -26.13 -3.18 -4.32
C TYR A 110 -26.21 -1.66 -4.54
N GLU A 111 -27.34 -1.15 -5.04
CA GLU A 111 -27.57 0.27 -5.27
C GLU A 111 -27.55 1.09 -3.98
N GLU A 112 -28.12 0.57 -2.88
CA GLU A 112 -28.00 1.16 -1.54
C GLU A 112 -26.54 1.17 -1.08
N GLY A 113 -25.82 0.07 -1.25
CA GLY A 113 -24.39 -0.01 -0.93
C GLY A 113 -23.56 1.01 -1.71
N VAL A 114 -23.81 1.17 -3.00
CA VAL A 114 -23.16 2.17 -3.86
C VAL A 114 -23.45 3.59 -3.40
N ALA A 115 -24.67 3.87 -2.91
CA ALA A 115 -24.99 5.19 -2.35
C ALA A 115 -24.09 5.52 -1.15
N ILE A 116 -23.76 4.53 -0.30
CA ILE A 116 -22.82 4.69 0.82
C ILE A 116 -21.39 4.88 0.31
N LEU A 117 -20.95 4.10 -0.68
CA LEU A 117 -19.62 4.25 -1.31
C LEU A 117 -19.43 5.62 -2.00
N LYS A 118 -20.52 6.32 -2.31
CA LYS A 118 -20.53 7.67 -2.92
C LYS A 118 -20.85 8.78 -1.92
N SER A 119 -20.99 8.45 -0.64
CA SER A 119 -21.24 9.44 0.42
C SER A 119 -20.06 10.40 0.60
N ASN A 120 -20.31 11.56 1.21
CA ASN A 120 -19.26 12.54 1.54
C ASN A 120 -18.16 11.93 2.43
N GLU A 121 -18.54 11.05 3.35
CA GLU A 121 -17.59 10.33 4.21
C GLU A 121 -16.63 9.47 3.39
N SER A 122 -17.16 8.76 2.40
CA SER A 122 -16.39 7.91 1.50
C SER A 122 -15.56 8.72 0.50
N LEU A 123 -16.06 9.86 0.03
CA LEU A 123 -15.30 10.76 -0.82
C LEU A 123 -14.11 11.35 -0.06
N GLN A 124 -14.30 11.74 1.20
CA GLN A 124 -13.20 12.22 2.04
C GLN A 124 -12.16 11.13 2.28
N LEU A 125 -12.58 9.88 2.51
CA LEU A 125 -11.65 8.75 2.60
C LEU A 125 -10.78 8.62 1.32
N LEU A 126 -11.39 8.72 0.14
CA LEU A 126 -10.68 8.61 -1.14
C LEU A 126 -9.72 9.78 -1.42
N ILE A 127 -9.98 10.95 -0.83
CA ILE A 127 -9.08 12.11 -0.84
C ILE A 127 -7.90 11.85 0.09
N ASP A 128 -8.17 11.46 1.35
CA ASP A 128 -7.13 11.12 2.32
C ASP A 128 -6.21 9.99 1.78
N GLU A 129 -6.78 8.97 1.12
CA GLU A 129 -6.00 7.92 0.42
C GLU A 129 -5.15 8.48 -0.72
N ALA A 130 -5.67 9.41 -1.51
CA ALA A 130 -4.93 10.01 -2.62
C ALA A 130 -3.76 10.87 -2.12
N ASP A 131 -3.98 11.67 -1.09
CA ASP A 131 -2.94 12.51 -0.49
C ASP A 131 -1.80 11.64 0.09
N LEU A 132 -2.15 10.52 0.74
CA LEU A 132 -1.14 9.58 1.24
C LEU A 132 -0.39 8.88 0.09
N ILE A 133 -1.08 8.47 -0.97
CA ILE A 133 -0.46 7.88 -2.17
C ILE A 133 0.54 8.85 -2.80
N ASP A 134 0.16 10.12 -2.95
CA ASP A 134 1.02 11.15 -3.54
C ASP A 134 2.25 11.42 -2.65
N LEU A 135 2.08 11.44 -1.33
CA LEU A 135 3.18 11.55 -0.39
C LEU A 135 4.19 10.40 -0.54
N LEU A 136 3.69 9.16 -0.68
CA LEU A 136 4.54 7.98 -0.84
C LEU A 136 5.23 7.93 -2.21
N ALA A 137 4.58 8.43 -3.26
CA ALA A 137 5.16 8.49 -4.61
C ALA A 137 6.39 9.41 -4.69
N VAL A 138 6.45 10.47 -3.88
CA VAL A 138 7.62 11.39 -3.83
C VAL A 138 8.78 10.79 -3.04
N THR A 139 8.53 9.73 -2.26
CA THR A 139 9.56 9.03 -1.48
C THR A 139 10.21 7.83 -2.19
N GLU A 140 9.73 7.45 -3.39
CA GLU A 140 10.39 6.47 -4.28
C GLU A 140 11.50 7.12 -5.13
#